data_AF-A0A1Y2DQZ8-F1
#
_entry.id   AF-A0A1Y2DQZ8-F1
#
_cell.length_a   1.000
_cell.length_b   1.000
_cell.length_c   1.000
_cell.angle_alpha   90.00
_cell.angle_beta   90.00
_cell.angle_gamma   90.00
#
_symmetry.space_group_name_H-M   'P 1'
#
loop_
_entity.id
_entity.type
_entity.pdbx_description
1 polymer ?
#
loop_
_entity_poly.entity_id
_entity_poly.type
_entity_poly.pdbx_seq_one_letter_code
_entity_poly.pdbx_strand_id
1 'polypeptide(L)'
;IFRLLLEKRGHQVTITEDVVKAVAENRRNRTDVMALLLEKKGDQVTITEDVVKAAAGNYYNRRDVMALLLEKKGDQVTITEDVVKAAAGNEENRRDVMALLLKEKGDQVTITDDVVKAVA
;
A
#
# COMPACT_ATOMS: atom_id res chain seq x y z
N ILE A 1 -11.03 11.30 -14.11
CA ILE A 1 -10.40 12.64 -13.99
C ILE A 1 -8.90 12.53 -13.72
N PHE A 2 -8.46 11.80 -12.69
CA PHE A 2 -7.03 11.68 -12.36
C PHE A 2 -6.15 11.23 -13.54
N ARG A 3 -6.55 10.17 -14.25
CA ARG A 3 -5.88 9.72 -15.49
C ARG A 3 -5.74 10.85 -16.52
N LEU A 4 -6.83 11.58 -16.79
CA LEU A 4 -6.85 12.66 -17.77
C LEU A 4 -5.98 13.86 -17.35
N LEU A 5 -5.87 14.13 -16.04
CA LEU A 5 -4.95 15.14 -15.50
C LEU A 5 -3.49 14.74 -15.73
N LEU A 6 -3.13 13.48 -15.48
CA LEU A 6 -1.78 12.97 -15.74
C LEU A 6 -1.45 12.98 -17.25
N GLU A 7 -2.41 12.61 -18.10
CA GLU A 7 -2.22 12.60 -19.56
C GLU A 7 -2.10 14.01 -20.16
N LYS A 8 -2.93 14.97 -19.72
CA LYS A 8 -2.97 16.32 -20.30
C LYS A 8 -2.03 17.31 -19.63
N ARG A 9 -1.73 17.13 -18.35
CA ARG A 9 -0.93 18.08 -17.54
C ARG A 9 0.10 17.39 -16.65
N GLY A 10 0.52 16.16 -16.97
CA GLY A 10 1.44 15.38 -16.12
C GLY A 10 2.76 16.08 -15.80
N HIS A 11 3.24 16.99 -16.65
CA HIS A 11 4.45 17.80 -16.37
C HIS A 11 4.24 18.86 -15.28
N GLN A 12 2.99 19.24 -15.02
CA GLN A 12 2.60 20.23 -14.01
C GLN A 12 2.10 19.57 -12.71
N VAL A 13 1.92 18.25 -12.72
CA VAL A 13 1.49 17.48 -11.56
C VAL A 13 2.72 16.85 -10.92
N THR A 14 3.03 17.31 -9.71
CA THR A 14 4.03 16.71 -8.84
C THR A 14 3.35 15.67 -7.96
N ILE A 15 3.89 14.46 -7.92
CA ILE A 15 3.40 13.41 -7.01
C ILE A 15 4.17 13.52 -5.70
N THR A 16 3.46 13.93 -4.65
CA THR A 16 3.98 13.96 -3.28
C THR A 16 3.61 12.69 -2.54
N GLU A 17 4.27 12.43 -1.41
CA GLU A 17 3.91 11.33 -0.52
C GLU A 17 2.42 11.37 -0.11
N ASP A 18 1.89 12.54 0.23
CA ASP A 18 0.47 12.71 0.58
C ASP A 18 -0.47 12.24 -0.54
N VAL A 19 -0.11 12.51 -1.80
CA VAL A 19 -0.89 12.03 -2.96
C VAL A 19 -0.81 10.51 -3.06
N VAL A 20 0.37 9.91 -2.87
CA VAL A 20 0.56 8.45 -2.90
C VAL A 20 -0.22 7.80 -1.76
N LYS A 21 -0.13 8.33 -0.54
CA LYS A 21 -0.85 7.87 0.63
C LYS A 21 -2.37 7.96 0.42
N ALA A 22 -2.86 9.11 -0.04
CA ALA A 22 -4.29 9.28 -0.33
C ALA A 22 -4.80 8.29 -1.38
N VAL A 23 -3.98 7.96 -2.39
CA VAL A 23 -4.32 6.93 -3.38
C VAL A 23 -4.33 5.54 -2.76
N ALA A 24 -3.39 5.22 -1.88
CA ALA A 24 -3.34 3.95 -1.16
C ALA A 24 -4.53 3.77 -0.19
N GLU A 25 -4.99 4.84 0.45
CA GLU A 25 -6.14 4.84 1.36
C GLU A 25 -7.51 4.87 0.65
N ASN A 26 -7.53 5.20 -0.65
CA ASN A 26 -8.77 5.47 -1.35
C ASN A 26 -9.60 4.19 -1.57
N ARG A 27 -10.65 4.06 -0.76
CA ARG A 27 -11.60 2.93 -0.76
C ARG A 27 -12.38 2.74 -2.06
N ARG A 28 -12.53 3.81 -2.85
CA ARG A 28 -13.30 3.81 -4.11
C ARG A 28 -12.44 3.69 -5.35
N ASN A 29 -11.13 3.90 -5.23
CA ASN A 29 -10.23 3.75 -6.35
C ASN A 29 -9.94 2.28 -6.56
N ARG A 30 -10.15 1.85 -7.80
CA ARG A 30 -9.56 0.62 -8.32
C ARG A 30 -8.04 0.79 -8.27
N THR A 31 -7.37 -0.31 -7.97
CA THR A 31 -5.93 -0.54 -8.05
C THR A 31 -5.27 0.19 -9.24
N ASP A 32 -6.00 0.36 -10.34
CA ASP A 32 -5.71 1.18 -11.53
C ASP A 32 -5.05 2.54 -11.25
N VAL A 33 -5.45 3.28 -10.20
CA VAL A 33 -4.85 4.61 -9.95
C VAL A 33 -3.45 4.51 -9.37
N MET A 34 -3.21 3.55 -8.46
CA MET A 34 -1.86 3.27 -7.98
C MET A 34 -0.99 2.73 -9.12
N ALA A 35 -1.53 1.83 -9.94
CA ALA A 35 -0.84 1.32 -11.13
C ALA A 35 -0.44 2.46 -12.09
N LEU A 36 -1.35 3.40 -12.37
CA LEU A 36 -1.07 4.55 -13.22
C LEU A 36 0.01 5.47 -12.65
N LEU A 37 0.02 5.70 -11.33
CA LEU A 37 1.05 6.49 -10.67
C LEU A 37 2.42 5.83 -10.82
N LEU A 38 2.51 4.53 -10.56
CA LEU A 38 3.74 3.77 -10.70
C LEU A 38 4.22 3.73 -12.16
N GLU A 39 3.31 3.61 -13.13
CA GLU A 39 3.64 3.57 -14.57
C GLU A 39 4.10 4.94 -15.11
N LYS A 40 3.38 6.03 -14.79
CA LYS A 40 3.63 7.35 -15.40
C LYS A 40 4.58 8.23 -14.59
N LYS A 41 4.69 7.97 -13.28
CA LYS A 41 5.39 8.82 -12.31
C LYS A 41 6.20 7.99 -11.31
N GLY A 42 6.58 6.77 -11.64
CA GLY A 42 7.28 5.84 -10.75
C GLY A 42 8.52 6.41 -10.07
N ASP A 43 9.26 7.31 -10.73
CA ASP A 43 10.44 7.97 -10.16
C ASP A 43 10.09 9.01 -9.08
N GLN A 44 8.87 9.55 -9.11
CA GLN A 44 8.35 10.46 -8.08
C GLN A 44 7.65 9.71 -6.94
N VAL A 45 7.31 8.43 -7.16
CA VAL A 45 6.65 7.60 -6.15
C VAL A 45 7.70 6.98 -5.23
N THR A 46 7.75 7.50 -4.01
CA THR A 46 8.49 6.91 -2.90
C THR A 46 7.53 6.15 -2.01
N ILE A 47 7.85 4.90 -1.68
CA ILE A 47 7.05 4.08 -0.78
C ILE A 47 7.62 4.20 0.63
N THR A 48 6.95 5.01 1.45
CA THR A 48 7.25 5.16 2.87
C THR A 48 6.45 4.18 3.71
N GLU A 49 6.83 3.98 4.96
CA GLU A 49 6.06 3.16 5.90
C GLU A 49 4.60 3.63 6.02
N ASP A 50 4.36 4.93 5.96
CA ASP A 50 3.01 5.51 6.01
C ASP A 50 2.15 5.10 4.80
N VAL A 51 2.75 5.07 3.60
CA VAL A 51 2.09 4.54 2.39
C VAL A 51 1.82 3.04 2.52
N VAL A 52 2.76 2.28 3.09
CA VAL A 52 2.59 0.84 3.31
C VAL A 52 1.48 0.56 4.33
N LYS A 53 1.44 1.30 5.45
CA LYS A 53 0.36 1.23 6.44
C LYS A 53 -0.99 1.59 5.84
N ALA A 54 -1.05 2.64 5.02
CA ALA A 54 -2.26 3.02 4.30
C ALA A 54 -2.78 1.91 3.37
N ALA A 55 -1.89 1.29 2.59
CA ALA A 55 -2.23 0.17 1.71
C ALA A 55 -2.68 -1.07 2.50
N ALA A 56 -1.95 -1.42 3.57
CA ALA A 56 -2.29 -2.50 4.49
C ALA A 56 -3.59 -2.21 5.27
N GLY A 57 -3.95 -0.95 5.43
CA GLY A 57 -5.02 -0.39 6.26
C GLY A 57 -6.35 -0.08 5.55
N ASN A 58 -6.49 -0.34 4.23
CA ASN A 58 -7.64 0.12 3.43
C ASN A 58 -8.77 -0.92 3.21
N TYR A 59 -9.93 -0.86 3.88
CA TYR A 59 -10.97 -1.92 3.89
C TYR A 59 -11.30 -2.70 2.59
N TYR A 60 -11.33 -2.07 1.40
CA TYR A 60 -11.90 -2.69 0.20
C TYR A 60 -10.90 -3.32 -0.80
N ASN A 61 -9.69 -2.75 -0.98
CA ASN A 61 -8.76 -3.14 -2.06
C ASN A 61 -7.30 -3.38 -1.58
N ARG A 62 -7.10 -3.75 -0.29
CA ARG A 62 -5.78 -3.84 0.36
C ARG A 62 -4.80 -4.76 -0.37
N ARG A 63 -5.28 -5.94 -0.75
CA ARG A 63 -4.43 -7.00 -1.29
C ARG A 63 -3.80 -6.56 -2.61
N ASP A 64 -4.59 -5.99 -3.50
CA ASP A 64 -4.10 -5.62 -4.84
C ASP A 64 -3.16 -4.42 -4.79
N VAL A 65 -3.46 -3.40 -3.98
CA VAL A 65 -2.56 -2.26 -3.79
C VAL A 65 -1.25 -2.72 -3.14
N MET A 66 -1.32 -3.50 -2.05
CA MET A 66 -0.13 -4.03 -1.39
C MET A 66 0.68 -4.94 -2.34
N ALA A 67 0.01 -5.79 -3.12
CA ALA A 67 0.68 -6.64 -4.12
C ALA A 67 1.40 -5.81 -5.19
N LEU A 68 0.77 -4.74 -5.70
CA LEU A 68 1.44 -3.85 -6.64
C LEU A 68 2.65 -3.14 -6.04
N LEU A 69 2.56 -2.68 -4.78
CA LEU A 69 3.68 -2.04 -4.10
C LEU A 69 4.85 -3.02 -3.94
N LEU A 70 4.57 -4.26 -3.53
CA LEU A 70 5.58 -5.32 -3.41
C LEU A 70 6.19 -5.69 -4.79
N GLU A 71 5.37 -5.76 -5.84
CA GLU A 71 5.83 -6.11 -7.19
C GLU A 71 6.70 -5.01 -7.81
N LYS A 72 6.30 -3.73 -7.71
CA LYS A 72 6.95 -2.63 -8.43
C LYS A 72 8.00 -1.88 -7.62
N LYS A 73 7.91 -1.93 -6.28
CA LYS A 73 8.75 -1.15 -5.34
C LYS A 73 9.09 -1.98 -4.10
N GLY A 74 9.16 -3.30 -4.23
CA GLY A 74 9.37 -4.21 -3.10
C GLY A 74 10.68 -3.98 -2.33
N ASP A 75 11.68 -3.36 -2.94
CA ASP A 75 12.92 -2.90 -2.31
C ASP A 75 12.70 -1.73 -1.33
N GLN A 76 11.66 -0.92 -1.56
CA GLN A 76 11.27 0.19 -0.68
C GLN A 76 10.26 -0.24 0.39
N VAL A 77 9.58 -1.37 0.20
CA VAL A 77 8.60 -1.90 1.16
C VAL A 77 9.32 -2.58 2.32
N THR A 78 9.26 -1.94 3.48
CA THR A 78 9.69 -2.49 4.77
C THR A 78 8.47 -2.88 5.59
N ILE A 79 8.45 -4.10 6.13
CA ILE A 79 7.36 -4.58 6.98
C ILE A 79 7.73 -4.38 8.45
N THR A 80 7.15 -3.34 9.06
CA THR A 80 7.28 -3.03 10.49
C THR A 80 6.13 -3.64 11.29
N GLU A 81 6.25 -3.64 12.62
CA GLU A 81 5.17 -4.07 13.51
C GLU A 81 3.89 -3.25 13.29
N ASP A 82 4.01 -1.95 13.02
CA ASP A 82 2.85 -1.09 12.76
C ASP A 82 2.16 -1.41 11.43
N VAL A 83 2.92 -1.79 10.40
CA VAL A 83 2.37 -2.31 9.14
C VAL A 83 1.60 -3.60 9.39
N VAL A 84 2.17 -4.50 10.20
CA VAL A 84 1.51 -5.77 10.57
C VAL A 84 0.23 -5.51 11.35
N LYS A 85 0.24 -4.57 12.32
CA LYS A 85 -0.96 -4.15 13.07
C LYS A 85 -2.01 -3.52 12.14
N ALA A 86 -1.61 -2.71 11.17
CA ALA A 86 -2.53 -2.11 10.20
C ALA A 86 -3.19 -3.17 9.28
N ALA A 87 -2.42 -4.17 8.84
CA ALA A 87 -2.93 -5.33 8.10
C ALA A 87 -3.87 -6.19 8.95
N ALA A 88 -3.49 -6.40 10.22
CA ALA A 88 -4.24 -7.15 11.21
C ALA A 88 -5.56 -6.46 11.57
N GLY A 89 -5.62 -5.15 11.76
CA GLY A 89 -6.81 -4.46 12.30
C GLY A 89 -8.08 -4.49 11.45
N ASN A 90 -8.17 -5.25 10.35
CA ASN A 90 -9.34 -5.28 9.47
C ASN A 90 -9.99 -6.66 9.32
N GLU A 91 -11.16 -6.82 9.94
CA GLU A 91 -11.90 -8.08 10.04
C GLU A 91 -12.26 -8.73 8.69
N GLU A 92 -12.61 -7.97 7.65
CA GLU A 92 -13.12 -8.57 6.40
C GLU A 92 -12.02 -9.19 5.52
N ASN A 93 -10.77 -8.71 5.60
CA ASN A 93 -9.68 -9.11 4.70
C ASN A 93 -8.31 -9.30 5.39
N ARG A 94 -8.29 -9.42 6.73
CA ARG A 94 -7.09 -9.67 7.58
C ARG A 94 -6.19 -10.76 7.01
N ARG A 95 -6.79 -11.85 6.53
CA ARG A 95 -6.06 -13.05 6.07
C ARG A 95 -5.29 -12.82 4.78
N ASP A 96 -5.87 -12.11 3.82
CA ASP A 96 -5.30 -11.97 2.47
C ASP A 96 -4.02 -11.12 2.48
N VAL A 97 -4.05 -9.99 3.19
CA VAL A 97 -2.87 -9.11 3.30
C VAL A 97 -1.80 -9.77 4.17
N MET A 98 -2.17 -10.35 5.32
CA MET A 98 -1.21 -11.05 6.17
C MET A 98 -0.56 -12.23 5.45
N ALA A 99 -1.33 -13.01 4.68
CA ALA A 99 -0.78 -14.10 3.87
C ALA A 99 0.19 -13.58 2.81
N LEU A 100 -0.14 -12.46 2.15
CA LEU A 100 0.74 -11.82 1.17
C LEU A 100 2.06 -11.33 1.83
N LEU A 101 1.96 -10.66 2.98
CA LEU A 101 3.13 -10.18 3.72
C LEU A 101 4.04 -11.32 4.18
N LEU A 102 3.45 -12.40 4.72
CA LEU A 102 4.19 -13.59 5.13
C LEU A 102 4.84 -14.31 3.94
N LYS A 103 4.19 -14.31 2.78
CA LYS A 103 4.69 -14.94 1.55
C LYS A 103 5.87 -14.17 0.94
N GLU A 104 5.76 -12.84 0.84
CA GLU A 104 6.72 -12.01 0.10
C GLU A 104 7.82 -11.42 1.00
N LYS A 105 7.55 -11.26 2.31
CA LYS A 105 8.43 -10.58 3.28
C LYS A 105 8.45 -11.27 4.65
N GLY A 106 8.22 -12.59 4.67
CA GLY A 106 8.08 -13.36 5.91
C GLY A 106 9.29 -13.29 6.85
N ASP A 107 10.48 -13.04 6.31
CA ASP A 107 11.71 -12.80 7.05
C ASP A 107 11.70 -11.48 7.84
N GLN A 108 10.91 -10.49 7.42
CA GLN A 108 10.75 -9.21 8.09
C GLN A 108 9.57 -9.20 9.09
N VAL A 109 8.62 -10.13 8.94
CA VAL A 109 7.44 -10.19 9.80
C VAL A 109 7.81 -10.77 11.16
N THR A 110 7.89 -9.90 12.17
CA THR A 110 8.04 -10.31 13.57
C THR A 110 6.66 -10.42 14.22
N ILE A 111 6.32 -11.61 14.73
CA ILE A 111 5.09 -11.83 15.49
C ILE A 111 5.36 -11.57 16.96
N THR A 112 4.79 -10.48 17.47
CA THR A 112 4.82 -10.09 18.89
C THR A 112 3.48 -10.37 19.56
N ASP A 113 3.43 -10.41 20.89
CA ASP A 113 2.16 -10.50 21.63
C ASP A 113 1.19 -9.37 21.26
N ASP A 114 1.70 -8.19 20.94
CA ASP A 114 0.87 -7.05 20.54
C ASP A 114 0.30 -7.22 19.12
N VAL A 115 1.05 -7.84 18.20
CA VAL A 115 0.51 -8.28 16.91
C VAL A 115 -0.58 -9.32 17.11
N VAL A 116 -0.38 -10.31 18.00
CA VAL A 116 -1.36 -11.35 18.30
C VAL A 116 -2.65 -10.74 18.87
N LYS A 117 -2.54 -9.75 19.76
CA LYS A 117 -3.72 -9.00 20.27
C LYS A 117 -4.43 -8.20 19.18
N ALA A 118 -3.69 -7.63 18.23
CA ALA A 118 -4.28 -6.89 17.10
C ALA A 118 -5.03 -7.81 16.11
N VAL A 119 -4.74 -9.13 16.13
CA VAL A 119 -5.47 -10.16 15.37
C VAL A 119 -6.47 -10.98 16.20
N ALA A 120 -6.63 -10.70 17.49
CA ALA A 120 -7.78 -11.17 18.26
C ALA A 120 -9.05 -10.38 17.88
#